data_AF-A0A1G2CHE5-F1
#
_entry.id   AF-A0A1G2CHE5-F1
#
_cell.length_a   1.000
_cell.length_b   1.000
_cell.length_c   1.000
_cell.angle_alpha   90.00
_cell.angle_beta   90.00
_cell.angle_gamma   90.00
#
_symmetry.space_group_name_H-M   'P 1'
#
loop_
_entity.id
_entity.type
_entity.pdbx_description
1 polymer ?
#
loop_
_entity_poly.entity_id
_entity_poly.type
_entity_poly.pdbx_seq_one_letter_code
_entity_poly.pdbx_strand_id
1 'polypeptide(L)'
;MTESQTLDSRIENFLREQIPADRLDEAKEMVGRFCFTGQITIATILAAAEAADKLEGAFRVLSEIWMRHWHWQDPEMRGRPDLADNHIYLDQAYASLGLKRPGETLRPDQHA
;
A
#
# COMPACT_ATOMS: atom_id res chain seq x y z
N MET A 1 18.02 -0.13 -15.47
CA MET A 1 16.96 -1.14 -15.55
C MET A 1 16.56 -1.48 -14.13
N THR A 2 15.44 -0.97 -13.64
CA THR A 2 14.90 -1.40 -12.34
C THR A 2 14.29 -2.78 -12.55
N GLU A 3 14.90 -3.81 -11.98
CA GLU A 3 14.28 -5.12 -11.88
C GLU A 3 12.97 -4.94 -11.10
N SER A 4 11.84 -5.06 -11.81
CA SER A 4 10.54 -5.18 -11.16
C SER A 4 10.58 -6.48 -10.39
N GLN A 5 10.34 -6.44 -9.08
CA GLN A 5 10.28 -7.66 -8.30
C GLN A 5 9.07 -8.45 -8.77
N THR A 6 9.25 -9.76 -8.98
CA THR A 6 8.13 -10.65 -9.31
C THR A 6 7.14 -10.61 -8.16
N LEU A 7 5.87 -10.31 -8.47
CA LEU A 7 4.78 -10.32 -7.50
C LEU A 7 4.61 -11.74 -6.95
N ASP A 8 4.60 -11.87 -5.62
CA ASP A 8 4.39 -13.18 -5.00
C ASP A 8 2.99 -13.70 -5.30
N SER A 9 2.90 -14.97 -5.71
CA SER A 9 1.63 -15.62 -6.10
C SER A 9 0.55 -15.62 -5.01
N ARG A 10 0.92 -15.61 -3.71
CA ARG A 10 -0.06 -15.49 -2.61
C ARG A 10 -0.62 -14.09 -2.52
N ILE A 11 0.21 -13.08 -2.75
CA ILE A 11 -0.21 -11.67 -2.77
C ILE A 11 -1.09 -11.44 -4.00
N GLU A 12 -0.75 -12.04 -5.14
CA GLU A 12 -1.59 -11.98 -6.33
C GLU A 12 -2.99 -12.57 -6.08
N ASN A 13 -3.08 -13.73 -5.45
CA ASN A 13 -4.36 -14.35 -5.11
C ASN A 13 -5.16 -13.50 -4.12
N PHE A 14 -4.49 -12.92 -3.11
CA PHE A 14 -5.13 -11.98 -2.20
C PHE A 14 -5.71 -10.77 -2.95
N LEU A 15 -4.97 -10.16 -3.87
CA LEU A 15 -5.49 -9.06 -4.69
C LEU A 15 -6.70 -9.47 -5.53
N ARG A 16 -6.71 -10.68 -6.10
CA ARG A 16 -7.86 -11.20 -6.86
C ARG A 16 -9.12 -11.36 -6.02
N GLU A 17 -8.97 -11.67 -4.74
CA GLU A 17 -10.10 -11.82 -3.81
C GLU A 17 -10.65 -10.48 -3.32
N GLN A 18 -9.79 -9.45 -3.23
CA GLN A 18 -10.14 -8.17 -2.61
C GLN A 18 -10.42 -7.06 -3.61
N ILE A 19 -9.86 -7.10 -4.82
CA ILE A 19 -9.88 -5.99 -5.78
C ILE A 19 -10.76 -6.35 -6.99
N PRO A 20 -11.60 -5.42 -7.48
CA PRO A 20 -12.37 -5.60 -8.72
C PRO A 20 -11.51 -6.00 -9.91
N ALA A 21 -12.04 -6.88 -10.77
CA ALA A 21 -11.30 -7.45 -11.90
C ALA A 21 -10.76 -6.39 -12.88
N ASP A 22 -11.48 -5.28 -13.05
CA ASP A 22 -11.11 -4.15 -13.91
C ASP A 22 -10.00 -3.26 -13.33
N ARG A 23 -9.74 -3.34 -12.01
CA ARG A 23 -8.64 -2.63 -11.31
C ARG A 23 -7.50 -3.55 -10.88
N LEU A 24 -7.64 -4.86 -11.08
CA LEU A 24 -6.72 -5.87 -10.59
C LEU A 24 -5.30 -5.71 -11.19
N ASP A 25 -5.18 -5.46 -12.49
CA ASP A 25 -3.86 -5.34 -13.13
C ASP A 25 -3.10 -4.10 -12.64
N GLU A 26 -3.80 -2.97 -12.45
CA GLU A 26 -3.23 -1.77 -11.84
C GLU A 26 -2.78 -2.02 -10.38
N ALA A 27 -3.55 -2.78 -9.60
CA ALA A 27 -3.17 -3.20 -8.25
C ALA A 27 -1.90 -4.05 -8.27
N LYS A 28 -1.80 -5.03 -9.18
CA LYS A 28 -0.60 -5.86 -9.32
C LYS A 28 0.62 -5.03 -9.72
N GLU A 29 0.48 -4.12 -10.68
CA GLU A 29 1.56 -3.23 -11.10
C GLU A 29 2.03 -2.30 -9.98
N MET A 30 1.10 -1.75 -9.19
CA MET A 30 1.44 -0.93 -8.03
C MET A 30 2.20 -1.75 -7.00
N VAL A 31 1.66 -2.90 -6.60
CA VAL A 31 2.24 -3.75 -5.56
C VAL A 31 3.60 -4.31 -5.99
N GLY A 32 3.76 -4.75 -7.25
CA GLY A 32 5.01 -5.33 -7.78
C GLY A 32 6.23 -4.41 -7.73
N ARG A 33 6.06 -3.11 -7.45
CA ARG A 33 7.15 -2.14 -7.30
C ARG A 33 7.93 -2.29 -5.99
N PHE A 34 7.34 -2.96 -5.00
CA PHE A 34 7.81 -3.02 -3.62
C PHE A 34 8.59 -4.30 -3.31
N CYS A 35 9.39 -4.25 -2.24
CA CYS A 35 9.96 -5.47 -1.64
C CYS A 35 8.86 -6.39 -1.11
N PHE A 36 9.12 -7.68 -0.90
CA PHE A 36 8.10 -8.62 -0.42
C PHE A 36 7.27 -8.12 0.79
N THR A 37 7.93 -7.60 1.84
CA THR A 37 7.21 -7.04 3.01
C THR A 37 6.41 -5.78 2.67
N GLY A 38 6.94 -4.95 1.76
CA GLY A 38 6.23 -3.80 1.21
C GLY A 38 5.02 -4.23 0.37
N GLN A 39 5.14 -5.30 -0.43
CA GLN A 39 4.04 -5.85 -1.23
C GLN A 39 2.86 -6.23 -0.34
N ILE A 40 3.12 -6.92 0.79
CA ILE A 40 2.09 -7.28 1.77
C ILE A 40 1.39 -6.02 2.30
N THR A 41 2.18 -5.02 2.68
CA THR A 41 1.67 -3.78 3.28
C THR A 41 0.80 -2.98 2.29
N ILE A 42 1.29 -2.81 1.06
CA ILE A 42 0.60 -2.04 0.02
C ILE A 42 -0.65 -2.78 -0.46
N ALA A 43 -0.59 -4.10 -0.63
CA ALA A 43 -1.78 -4.90 -0.93
C ALA A 43 -2.84 -4.77 0.17
N THR A 44 -2.44 -4.73 1.44
CA THR A 44 -3.35 -4.53 2.58
C THR A 44 -3.99 -3.14 2.54
N ILE A 45 -3.24 -2.09 2.18
CA ILE A 45 -3.78 -0.73 2.00
C ILE A 45 -4.83 -0.71 0.88
N LEU A 46 -4.53 -1.32 -0.27
CA LEU A 46 -5.46 -1.37 -1.41
C LEU A 46 -6.75 -2.11 -1.05
N ALA A 47 -6.65 -3.26 -0.37
CA ALA A 47 -7.83 -4.00 0.08
C ALA A 47 -8.66 -3.20 1.09
N ALA A 48 -8.02 -2.51 2.05
CA ALA A 48 -8.71 -1.66 3.01
C ALA A 48 -9.37 -0.44 2.34
N ALA A 49 -8.73 0.12 1.30
CA ALA A 49 -9.28 1.22 0.54
C ALA A 49 -10.48 0.78 -0.29
N GLU A 50 -10.42 -0.39 -0.92
CA GLU A 50 -11.55 -0.96 -1.66
C GLU A 50 -12.75 -1.22 -0.75
N ALA A 51 -12.54 -1.85 0.41
CA ALA A 51 -13.59 -2.07 1.40
C ALA A 51 -14.24 -0.76 1.92
N ALA A 52 -13.56 0.38 1.74
CA ALA A 52 -14.02 1.71 2.13
C ALA A 52 -14.44 2.59 0.94
N ASP A 53 -14.52 2.06 -0.28
CA ASP A 53 -14.86 2.78 -1.52
C ASP A 53 -13.89 3.94 -1.85
N LYS A 54 -12.59 3.71 -1.63
CA LYS A 54 -11.51 4.69 -1.79
C LYS A 54 -10.35 4.20 -2.66
N LEU A 55 -10.56 3.14 -3.44
CA LEU A 55 -9.50 2.48 -4.20
C LEU A 55 -8.80 3.42 -5.19
N GLU A 56 -9.56 4.23 -5.95
CA GLU A 56 -8.98 5.23 -6.86
C GLU A 56 -8.12 6.25 -6.11
N GLY A 57 -8.60 6.73 -4.95
CA GLY A 57 -7.84 7.61 -4.07
C GLY A 57 -6.55 6.96 -3.58
N ALA A 58 -6.57 5.67 -3.27
CA ALA A 58 -5.40 4.91 -2.84
C ALA A 58 -4.34 4.83 -3.93
N PHE A 59 -4.71 4.54 -5.18
CA PHE A 59 -3.78 4.55 -6.30
C PHE A 59 -3.08 5.90 -6.46
N ARG A 60 -3.84 7.00 -6.36
CA ARG A 60 -3.28 8.36 -6.43
C ARG A 60 -2.29 8.61 -5.28
N VAL A 61 -2.70 8.39 -4.04
CA VAL A 61 -1.86 8.63 -2.85
C VAL A 61 -0.58 7.79 -2.89
N LEU A 62 -0.69 6.51 -3.21
CA LEU A 62 0.47 5.61 -3.29
C LEU A 62 1.41 6.00 -4.43
N SER A 63 0.88 6.44 -5.58
CA SER A 63 1.70 6.95 -6.69
C SER A 63 2.46 8.23 -6.31
N GLU A 64 1.81 9.14 -5.58
CA GLU A 64 2.47 10.36 -5.11
C GLU A 64 3.61 10.06 -4.13
N ILE A 65 3.36 9.18 -3.15
CA ILE A 65 4.39 8.77 -2.19
C ILE A 65 5.52 8.02 -2.89
N TRP A 66 5.19 7.14 -3.84
CA TRP A 66 6.16 6.43 -4.65
C TRP A 66 7.15 7.40 -5.31
N MET A 67 6.64 8.41 -6.04
CA MET A 67 7.48 9.38 -6.74
C MET A 67 8.30 10.27 -5.81
N ARG A 68 7.75 10.60 -4.64
CA ARG A 68 8.43 11.45 -3.64
C ARG A 68 9.50 10.72 -2.85
N HIS A 69 9.34 9.41 -2.63
CA HIS A 69 10.17 8.67 -1.68
C HIS A 69 10.59 7.29 -2.15
N TRP A 70 9.66 6.32 -2.19
CA TRP A 70 10.00 4.90 -2.35
C TRP A 70 10.69 4.57 -3.69
N HIS A 71 10.45 5.33 -4.76
CA HIS A 71 11.10 5.12 -6.05
C HIS A 71 12.64 5.20 -5.97
N TRP A 72 13.16 6.04 -5.08
CA TRP A 72 14.59 6.30 -4.92
C TRP A 72 15.29 5.31 -3.98
N GLN A 73 14.53 4.43 -3.32
CA GLN A 73 15.08 3.41 -2.43
C GLN A 73 15.60 2.19 -3.20
N ASP A 74 16.59 1.54 -2.61
CA ASP A 74 17.06 0.23 -3.07
C ASP A 74 15.89 -0.77 -3.10
N PRO A 75 15.80 -1.66 -4.10
CA PRO A 75 14.68 -2.56 -4.28
C PRO A 75 14.31 -3.35 -3.02
N GLU A 76 15.29 -3.83 -2.26
CA GLU A 76 15.12 -4.60 -1.03
C GLU A 76 14.52 -3.82 0.16
N MET A 77 14.51 -2.48 0.10
CA MET A 77 14.02 -1.60 1.16
C MET A 77 12.66 -0.96 0.86
N ARG A 78 12.20 -1.02 -0.40
CA ARG A 78 11.00 -0.30 -0.86
C ARG A 78 9.75 -0.66 -0.08
N GLY A 79 9.22 0.32 0.65
CA GLY A 79 7.99 0.19 1.43
C GLY A 79 8.08 -0.80 2.60
N ARG A 80 9.28 -1.19 3.02
CA ARG A 80 9.50 -1.99 4.24
C ARG A 80 8.95 -1.25 5.48
N PRO A 81 7.96 -1.78 6.20
CA PRO A 81 7.29 -1.07 7.29
C PRO A 81 8.13 -0.94 8.57
N ASP A 82 9.19 -1.74 8.72
CA ASP A 82 10.13 -1.72 9.85
C ASP A 82 11.17 -0.60 9.74
N LEU A 83 11.28 0.05 8.58
CA LEU A 83 12.15 1.22 8.40
C LEU A 83 11.41 2.49 8.83
N ALA A 84 12.05 3.29 9.68
CA ALA A 84 11.45 4.49 10.28
C ALA A 84 10.85 5.45 9.24
N ASP A 85 11.58 5.74 8.16
CA ASP A 85 11.09 6.64 7.11
C ASP A 85 9.86 6.07 6.40
N ASN A 86 9.88 4.78 6.06
CA ASN A 86 8.74 4.14 5.40
C ASN A 86 7.51 4.12 6.28
N HIS A 87 7.67 3.94 7.59
CA HIS A 87 6.57 4.00 8.54
C HIS A 87 5.84 5.34 8.46
N ILE A 88 6.55 6.46 8.36
CA ILE A 88 5.96 7.80 8.25
C ILE A 88 5.09 7.91 6.99
N TYR A 89 5.59 7.44 5.84
CA TYR A 89 4.84 7.50 4.59
C TYR A 89 3.65 6.53 4.56
N LEU A 90 3.77 5.38 5.22
CA LEU A 90 2.64 4.48 5.42
C LEU A 90 1.57 5.13 6.31
N ASP A 91 1.93 5.79 7.41
CA ASP A 91 1.00 6.57 8.22
C ASP A 91 0.30 7.65 7.39
N GLN A 92 1.07 8.37 6.58
CA GLN A 92 0.55 9.40 5.70
C GLN A 92 -0.44 8.82 4.68
N ALA A 93 -0.19 7.62 4.14
CA ALA A 93 -1.10 6.96 3.22
C ALA A 93 -2.43 6.62 3.90
N TYR A 94 -2.40 5.99 5.08
CA TYR A 94 -3.60 5.69 5.85
C TYR A 94 -4.39 6.96 6.21
N ALA A 95 -3.70 8.00 6.72
CA ALA A 95 -4.33 9.27 7.10
C ALA A 95 -4.96 9.98 5.90
N SER A 96 -4.28 10.04 4.75
CA SER A 96 -4.78 10.69 3.53
C SER A 96 -6.02 9.99 2.97
N LEU A 97 -6.13 8.69 3.18
CA LEU A 97 -7.29 7.89 2.81
C LEU A 97 -8.37 7.87 3.90
N GLY A 98 -8.13 8.43 5.09
CA GLY A 98 -9.01 8.28 6.24
C GLY A 98 -9.26 6.81 6.59
N LEU A 99 -8.23 5.98 6.43
CA LEU A 99 -8.20 4.57 6.78
C LEU A 99 -7.47 4.39 8.10
N LYS A 100 -7.67 3.23 8.73
CA LYS A 100 -7.07 2.89 10.02
C LYS A 100 -6.01 1.84 9.80
N ARG A 101 -4.91 1.93 10.54
CA ARG A 101 -3.89 0.88 10.42
C ARG A 101 -4.42 -0.45 10.97
N PRO A 102 -3.99 -1.58 10.39
CA PRO A 102 -4.22 -2.89 10.98
C PRO A 102 -3.68 -2.90 12.42
N GLY A 103 -4.54 -3.23 13.39
CA GLY A 103 -4.19 -3.23 14.82
C GLY A 103 -4.53 -1.94 15.58
N GLU A 104 -4.94 -0.86 14.90
CA GLU A 104 -5.44 0.34 15.57
C GLU A 104 -6.94 0.22 15.90
N THR A 105 -7.24 -0.02 17.18
CA THR A 105 -8.60 0.15 17.71
C THR A 105 -8.98 1.63 17.59
N LEU A 106 -10.21 1.97 17.12
CA LEU A 106 -10.73 3.32 17.37
C LEU A 106 -10.64 3.54 18.87
N ARG A 107 -9.85 4.51 19.31
CA ARG A 107 -10.23 5.18 20.54
C ARG A 107 -11.41 6.07 20.14
N PRO A 108 -12.63 5.80 20.63
CA PRO A 108 -13.61 6.87 20.64
C PRO A 108 -12.98 8.00 21.48
N ASP A 109 -13.12 9.22 21.01
CA ASP A 109 -12.78 10.45 21.73
C ASP A 109 -11.32 10.90 21.68
N GLN A 110 -10.97 11.60 20.59
CA GLN A 110 -10.10 12.78 20.66
C GLN A 110 -10.60 13.89 19.73
N HIS A 111 -11.82 14.38 20.00
CA HIS A 111 -12.14 15.79 19.81
C HIS A 111 -12.29 16.39 21.20
N ALA A 112 -11.27 17.13 21.63
CA ALA A 112 -11.33 18.08 22.72
C ALA A 112 -11.11 19.48 22.14
#